data_AF-K2R604-F1
#
_entry.id   AF-K2R604-F1
#
_cell.length_a   1.000
_cell.length_b   1.000
_cell.length_c   1.000
_cell.angle_alpha   90.00
_cell.angle_beta   90.00
_cell.angle_gamma   90.00
#
_symmetry.space_group_name_H-M   'P 1'
#
loop_
_entity.id
_entity.type
_entity.pdbx_description
1 polymer ?
#
loop_
_entity_poly.entity_id
_entity_poly.type
_entity_poly.pdbx_seq_one_letter_code
_entity_poly.pdbx_strand_id
1 'polypeptide(L)'
;MEILTIVIIGVVLLVLGIFFAGILLKLGKIALSILLHMILGWILLFIWNILPFFKIPINILTMLVAGFGGIIGVAVLILAKALGLY
;
A
#
# COMPACT_ATOMS: atom_id res chain seq x y z
N MET A 1 26.82 34.89 -19.86
CA MET A 1 26.26 33.66 -20.45
C MET A 1 25.53 34.05 -21.71
N GLU A 2 25.86 33.43 -22.84
CA GLU A 2 25.13 33.67 -24.08
C GLU A 2 23.68 33.18 -23.92
N ILE A 3 22.72 33.90 -24.51
CA ILE A 3 21.29 33.59 -24.42
C ILE A 3 21.02 32.12 -24.81
N LEU A 4 21.77 31.60 -25.79
CA LEU A 4 21.72 30.21 -26.22
C LEU A 4 22.02 29.21 -25.09
N THR A 5 23.02 29.48 -24.25
CA THR A 5 23.40 28.60 -23.13
C THR A 5 22.29 28.53 -22.07
N ILE A 6 21.64 29.66 -21.79
CA ILE A 6 20.52 29.73 -20.83
C ILE A 6 19.32 28.93 -21.35
N VAL A 7 19.01 29.05 -22.64
CA VAL A 7 17.92 28.30 -23.29
C VAL A 7 18.18 26.79 -23.25
N ILE A 8 19.41 26.34 -23.56
CA ILE A 8 19.77 24.92 -23.52
C ILE A 8 19.62 24.36 -22.09
N ILE A 9 20.15 25.05 -21.08
CA ILE A 9 20.03 24.64 -19.68
C ILE A 9 18.56 24.58 -19.26
N GLY A 10 17.75 25.57 -19.66
CA GLY A 10 16.32 25.61 -19.39
C GLY A 10 15.59 24.39 -19.97
N VAL A 11 15.85 24.04 -21.23
CA VAL A 11 15.23 22.87 -21.88
C VAL A 11 15.66 21.56 -21.20
N VAL A 12 16.95 21.41 -20.87
CA VAL A 12 17.46 20.21 -20.18
C VAL A 12 16.80 20.05 -18.81
N LEU A 13 16.66 21.12 -18.04
CA LEU A 13 15.98 21.09 -16.74
C LEU A 13 14.50 20.75 -16.88
N LEU A 14 13.83 21.27 -17.91
CA LEU A 14 12.41 21.00 -18.17
C LEU A 14 12.18 19.52 -18.51
N VAL A 15 13.04 18.95 -19.37
CA VAL A 15 13.00 17.52 -19.73
C VAL A 15 13.27 16.63 -18.52
N LEU A 16 14.29 16.94 -17.71
CA LEU A 16 14.58 16.21 -16.48
C LEU A 16 13.42 16.31 -15.48
N GLY A 17 12.85 17.51 -15.31
CA GLY A 17 11.72 17.75 -14.42
C GLY A 17 10.50 16.89 -14.79
N ILE A 18 10.14 16.87 -16.08
CA ILE A 18 9.03 16.04 -16.57
C ILE A 18 9.33 14.54 -16.37
N PHE A 19 10.56 14.13 -16.63
CA PHE A 19 10.98 12.73 -16.47
C PHE A 19 10.85 12.25 -15.02
N PHE A 20 11.39 13.01 -14.07
CA PHE A 20 11.29 12.68 -12.63
C PHE A 20 9.86 12.76 -12.12
N ALA A 21 9.07 13.76 -12.54
CA ALA A 21 7.66 13.85 -12.19
C ALA A 21 6.86 12.64 -12.70
N GLY A 22 7.15 12.19 -13.93
CA GLY A 22 6.52 10.99 -14.51
C GLY A 22 6.81 9.72 -13.71
N ILE A 23 8.03 9.55 -13.21
CA ILE A 23 8.40 8.43 -12.33
C ILE A 23 7.69 8.52 -10.98
N LEU A 24 7.65 9.71 -10.38
CA LEU A 24 7.01 9.92 -9.09
C LEU A 24 5.50 9.62 -9.13
N LEU A 25 4.82 10.01 -10.21
CA LEU A 25 3.40 9.69 -10.41
C LEU A 25 3.16 8.18 -10.57
N LYS A 26 4.05 7.45 -11.24
CA LYS A 26 3.95 5.98 -11.36
C LYS A 26 4.12 5.30 -10.00
N LEU A 27 5.12 5.71 -9.22
CA LEU A 27 5.35 5.22 -7.86
C LEU A 27 4.16 5.55 -6.94
N GLY A 28 3.63 6.77 -7.03
CA GLY A 28 2.46 7.20 -6.27
C GLY A 28 1.22 6.34 -6.54
N LYS A 29 0.97 5.97 -7.80
CA LYS A 29 -0.14 5.05 -8.16
C LYS A 29 0.02 3.67 -7.52
N ILE A 30 1.24 3.13 -7.51
CA ILE A 30 1.52 1.83 -6.88
C ILE A 30 1.29 1.91 -5.37
N ALA A 31 1.83 2.95 -4.72
CA ALA A 31 1.65 3.17 -3.28
C ALA A 31 0.17 3.33 -2.92
N LEU A 32 -0.59 4.09 -3.72
CA LEU A 32 -2.03 4.27 -3.53
C LEU A 32 -2.79 2.93 -3.68
N SER A 33 -2.42 2.12 -4.67
CA SER A 33 -3.02 0.79 -4.86
C SER A 33 -2.76 -0.12 -3.66
N ILE A 34 -1.55 -0.09 -3.10
CA ILE A 34 -1.19 -0.89 -1.92
C ILE A 34 -1.98 -0.39 -0.70
N LEU A 35 -2.08 0.92 -0.51
CA LEU A 35 -2.87 1.52 0.58
C LEU A 35 -4.34 1.08 0.53
N LEU A 36 -4.97 1.09 -0.65
CA LEU A 36 -6.34 0.61 -0.80
C LEU A 36 -6.47 -0.87 -0.46
N HIS A 37 -5.52 -1.70 -0.91
CA HIS A 37 -5.49 -3.12 -0.58
C HIS A 37 -5.34 -3.36 0.94
N MET A 38 -4.51 -2.54 1.58
CA MET A 38 -4.25 -2.58 3.01
C MET A 38 -5.48 -2.23 3.83
N ILE A 39 -6.18 -1.16 3.43
CA ILE A 39 -7.43 -0.73 4.07
C ILE A 39 -8.51 -1.82 3.90
N LEU A 40 -8.64 -2.43 2.72
CA LEU A 40 -9.59 -3.53 2.51
C LEU A 40 -9.32 -4.71 3.43
N GLY A 41 -8.04 -5.09 3.59
CA GLY A 41 -7.63 -6.14 4.52
C GLY A 41 -8.00 -5.83 5.97
N TRP A 42 -7.79 -4.59 6.42
CA TRP A 42 -8.21 -4.15 7.76
C TRP A 42 -9.73 -4.16 7.94
N ILE A 43 -10.48 -3.69 6.95
CA ILE A 43 -11.94 -3.71 6.97
C ILE A 43 -12.43 -5.16 7.10
N LEU A 44 -11.88 -6.08 6.30
CA LEU A 44 -12.22 -7.51 6.35
C LEU A 44 -11.90 -8.13 7.70
N LEU A 45 -10.73 -7.84 8.27
CA LEU A 45 -10.36 -8.30 9.61
C LEU A 45 -11.37 -7.81 10.65
N PHE A 46 -11.79 -6.55 10.55
CA PHE A 46 -12.77 -5.96 11.46
C PHE A 46 -14.16 -6.61 11.32
N ILE A 47 -14.65 -6.77 10.09
CA ILE A 47 -15.93 -7.44 9.79
C ILE A 47 -15.93 -8.86 10.37
N TRP A 48 -14.85 -9.61 10.15
CA TRP A 48 -14.76 -10.97 10.62
C TRP A 48 -14.71 -11.06 12.15
N ASN A 49 -14.08 -10.09 12.80
CA ASN A 49 -14.01 -10.00 14.25
C ASN A 49 -15.35 -9.60 14.92
N ILE A 50 -16.32 -9.08 14.16
CA ILE A 50 -17.70 -8.88 14.65
C ILE A 50 -18.40 -10.22 14.84
N LEU A 51 -18.12 -11.21 13.97
CA LEU A 51 -18.70 -12.54 14.09
C LEU A 51 -18.22 -13.23 15.38
N PRO A 52 -19.12 -13.95 16.09
CA PRO A 52 -18.79 -14.54 17.39
C PRO A 52 -17.79 -15.70 17.29
N PHE A 53 -17.68 -16.34 16.12
CA PHE A 53 -16.87 -17.55 15.91
C PHE A 53 -15.37 -17.27 15.73
N PHE A 54 -15.00 -16.07 15.27
CA PHE A 54 -13.63 -15.76 14.87
C PHE A 54 -13.16 -14.46 15.53
N LYS A 55 -12.97 -14.53 16.85
CA LYS A 55 -12.33 -13.44 17.60
C LYS A 55 -10.82 -13.48 17.37
N ILE A 56 -10.36 -12.67 16.42
CA ILE A 56 -8.93 -12.51 16.10
C ILE A 56 -8.40 -11.34 16.94
N PRO A 57 -7.31 -11.52 17.70
CA PRO A 57 -6.74 -10.43 18.48
C PRO A 57 -6.28 -9.30 17.55
N ILE A 58 -6.75 -8.08 17.79
CA ILE A 58 -6.30 -6.90 17.03
C ILE A 58 -5.01 -6.39 17.67
N ASN A 59 -3.89 -6.84 17.13
CA ASN A 59 -2.55 -6.40 17.51
C ASN A 59 -1.81 -5.93 16.24
N ILE A 60 -0.62 -5.38 16.43
CA ILE A 60 0.17 -4.85 15.30
C ILE A 60 0.49 -5.95 14.28
N LEU A 61 0.78 -7.18 14.71
CA LEU A 61 1.05 -8.29 13.79
C LEU A 61 -0.17 -8.66 12.94
N THR A 62 -1.35 -8.81 13.55
CA THR A 62 -2.57 -9.18 12.81
C THR A 62 -3.02 -8.06 11.89
N MET A 63 -2.86 -6.80 12.29
CA MET A 63 -3.09 -5.66 11.40
C MET A 63 -2.08 -5.60 10.24
N LEU A 64 -0.80 -5.93 10.45
CA LEU A 64 0.18 -5.99 9.37
C LEU A 64 -0.11 -7.14 8.41
N VAL A 65 -0.43 -8.33 8.92
CA VAL A 65 -0.75 -9.51 8.10
C VAL A 65 -2.04 -9.29 7.30
N ALA A 66 -3.09 -8.76 7.93
CA ALA A 66 -4.33 -8.41 7.23
C ALA A 66 -4.14 -7.26 6.25
N GLY A 67 -3.35 -6.25 6.63
CA GLY A 67 -3.05 -5.11 5.78
C GLY A 67 -2.26 -5.52 4.53
N PHE A 68 -1.04 -6.01 4.71
CA PHE A 68 -0.19 -6.36 3.56
C PHE A 68 -0.69 -7.59 2.81
N GLY A 69 -1.36 -8.53 3.49
CA GLY A 69 -1.93 -9.72 2.87
C GLY A 69 -3.34 -9.53 2.30
N GLY A 70 -4.00 -8.40 2.56
CA GLY A 70 -5.37 -8.14 2.14
C GLY A 70 -6.34 -9.26 2.55
N ILE A 71 -7.19 -9.69 1.61
CA ILE A 71 -8.14 -10.80 1.79
C ILE A 71 -7.43 -12.10 2.17
N ILE A 72 -6.30 -12.41 1.52
CA ILE A 72 -5.56 -13.65 1.77
C ILE A 72 -4.94 -13.63 3.17
N GLY A 73 -4.39 -12.49 3.59
CA GLY A 73 -3.86 -12.30 4.93
C GLY A 73 -4.93 -12.54 6.01
N VAL A 74 -6.13 -12.01 5.80
CA VAL A 74 -7.27 -12.28 6.69
C VAL A 74 -7.65 -13.76 6.66
N ALA A 75 -7.72 -14.41 5.50
CA ALA A 75 -8.01 -15.84 5.40
C ALA A 75 -6.98 -16.70 6.15
N VAL A 76 -5.69 -16.36 6.07
CA VAL A 76 -4.62 -17.03 6.84
C VAL A 76 -4.84 -16.85 8.34
N LEU A 77 -5.21 -15.64 8.78
CA LEU A 77 -5.49 -15.38 10.20
C LEU A 77 -6.72 -16.15 10.71
N ILE A 78 -7.72 -16.35 9.84
CA ILE A 78 -8.90 -17.17 10.13
C ILE A 78 -8.51 -18.64 10.24
N LEU A 79 -7.71 -19.15 9.30
CA LEU A 79 -7.22 -20.53 9.32
C LEU A 79 -6.35 -20.80 10.54
N ALA A 80 -5.42 -19.92 10.87
CA ALA A 80 -4.58 -20.08 12.04
C ALA A 80 -5.39 -20.04 13.35
N LYS A 81 -6.48 -19.26 13.41
CA LYS A 81 -7.45 -19.34 14.51
C LYS A 81 -8.18 -20.67 14.55
N ALA A 82 -8.64 -21.18 13.40
CA ALA A 82 -9.32 -22.47 13.30
C ALA A 82 -8.41 -23.65 13.69
N LEU A 83 -7.10 -23.53 13.46
CA LEU A 83 -6.07 -24.50 13.88
C LEU A 83 -5.70 -24.37 15.37
N GLY A 84 -6.26 -23.40 16.11
CA GLY A 84 -6.01 -23.22 17.54
C GLY A 84 -4.64 -22.61 17.89
N LEU A 85 -3.99 -21.93 16.95
CA LEU A 85 -2.66 -21.32 17.19
C LEU A 85 -2.71 -20.10 18.12
N TYR A 86 -3.91 -19.54 18.36
CA TYR A 86 -4.19 -18.42 19.27
C TYR A 86 -5.70 -18.26 19.48
#